data_AF-A0A9D6N7E7-F1
#
_entry.id   AF-A0A9D6N7E7-F1
#
_cell.length_a   1.000
_cell.length_b   1.000
_cell.length_c   1.000
_cell.angle_alpha   90.00
_cell.angle_beta   90.00
_cell.angle_gamma   90.00
#
_symmetry.space_group_name_H-M   'P 1'
#
loop_
_entity.id
_entity.type
_entity.pdbx_description
1 polymer ?
#
loop_
_entity_poly.entity_id
_entity_poly.type
_entity_poly.pdbx_seq_one_letter_code
_entity_poly.pdbx_strand_id
1 'polypeptide(L)' 'MPDPLSYYLDEMMDPDIAKGLRRRGIDVLTTQEARKLGKPDPDQLALAHGEGRVLFTMDADFLRLHAAGRDHSGIAFAFL' A
#
# COMPACT_ATOMS: atom_id res chain seq x y z
N MET A 1 1.80 -8.54 -21.52
CA MET A 1 2.77 -8.34 -20.44
C MET A 1 1.97 -8.10 -19.17
N PRO A 2 2.32 -8.68 -18.01
CA PRO A 2 1.64 -8.33 -16.76
C PRO A 2 1.79 -6.83 -16.51
N ASP A 3 0.78 -6.22 -15.87
CA ASP A 3 0.86 -4.82 -15.49
C ASP A 3 2.07 -4.58 -14.58
N PRO A 4 2.78 -3.44 -14.73
CA PRO A 4 3.89 -3.12 -13.86
C PRO A 4 3.42 -3.06 -12.41
N LEU A 5 4.15 -3.71 -11.51
CA LEU A 5 3.86 -3.69 -10.08
C LEU A 5 3.92 -2.24 -9.56
N SER A 6 2.86 -1.83 -8.87
CA SER A 6 2.76 -0.52 -8.22
C SER A 6 2.34 -0.69 -6.76
N TYR A 7 2.87 0.16 -5.89
CA TYR A 7 2.58 0.12 -4.45
C TYR A 7 1.85 1.36 -3.96
N TYR A 8 1.01 1.15 -2.96
CA TYR A 8 0.54 2.17 -2.04
C TYR A 8 1.19 1.91 -0.67
N LEU A 9 2.04 2.83 -0.21
CA LEU A 9 2.75 2.69 1.05
C LEU A 9 1.93 3.32 2.17
N ASP A 10 1.62 2.50 3.17
CA ASP A 10 0.92 2.89 4.38
C ASP A 10 1.71 3.94 5.21
N GLU A 11 1.03 4.68 6.07
CA GLU A 11 1.60 5.85 6.77
C GLU A 11 2.75 5.50 7.74
N MET A 12 2.79 4.26 8.23
CA MET A 12 3.86 3.76 9.10
C MET A 12 5.13 3.38 8.33
N MET A 13 5.10 3.31 6.99
CA MET A 13 6.27 2.92 6.21
C MET A 13 7.29 4.06 6.14
N ASP A 14 8.58 3.73 6.29
CA ASP A 14 9.66 4.70 6.14
C ASP A 14 9.66 5.28 4.71
N PRO A 15 9.61 6.61 4.53
CA PRO A 15 9.67 7.26 3.22
C PRO A 15 10.89 6.88 2.36
N ASP A 16 12.00 6.44 2.96
CA ASP A 16 13.18 5.97 2.23
C ASP A 16 12.93 4.66 1.47
N ILE A 17 11.94 3.86 1.89
CA ILE A 17 11.48 2.68 1.14
C ILE A 17 10.86 3.13 -0.19
N ALA A 18 10.01 4.16 -0.18
CA ALA A 18 9.43 4.72 -1.40
C ALA A 18 10.54 5.19 -2.37
N LYS A 19 11.57 5.88 -1.86
CA LYS A 19 12.73 6.31 -2.66
C LYS A 19 13.48 5.12 -3.26
N GLY A 20 13.72 4.07 -2.47
CA GLY A 20 14.42 2.86 -2.89
C GLY A 20 13.68 2.09 -3.99
N LEU A 21 12.36 1.98 -3.89
CA LEU A 21 11.49 1.36 -4.89
C LEU A 21 11.45 2.18 -6.19
N ARG A 22 11.27 3.50 -6.10
CA ARG A 22 11.26 4.40 -7.27
C ARG A 22 12.57 4.35 -8.05
N ARG A 23 13.73 4.25 -7.37
CA ARG A 23 15.04 4.05 -8.02
C ARG A 23 15.12 2.77 -8.87
N ARG A 24 14.23 1.81 -8.63
CA ARG A 24 14.13 0.54 -9.37
C ARG A 24 13.01 0.55 -10.42
N GLY A 25 12.42 1.73 -10.71
CA GLY A 25 11.36 1.88 -11.71
C GLY A 25 9.98 1.40 -11.24
N ILE A 26 9.81 1.19 -9.93
CA ILE A 26 8.51 0.78 -9.35
C ILE A 26 7.70 2.04 -9.05
N ASP A 27 6.45 2.08 -9.51
CA ASP A 27 5.53 3.16 -9.17
C ASP A 27 5.07 3.03 -7.72
N VAL A 28 5.15 4.14 -6.99
CA VAL A 28 4.84 4.18 -5.56
C VAL A 28 4.04 5.43 -5.28
N LEU A 29 2.93 5.29 -4.58
CA LEU A 29 2.17 6.36 -3.95
C LEU A 29 2.25 6.18 -2.43
N THR A 30 2.59 7.20 -1.66
CA THR A 30 2.55 7.12 -0.19
C THR A 30 1.27 7.72 0.37
N THR A 31 0.87 7.33 1.58
CA THR A 31 -0.28 7.93 2.28
C THR A 31 -0.16 9.46 2.42
N GLN A 32 1.06 9.98 2.60
CA GLN A 32 1.34 11.42 2.62
C GLN A 32 1.02 12.09 1.28
N GLU A 33 1.51 11.52 0.18
CA GLU A 33 1.32 12.06 -1.18
C GLU A 33 -0.15 11.99 -1.61
N ALA A 34 -0.86 10.94 -1.22
CA ALA A 34 -2.29 10.78 -1.43
C ALA A 34 -3.14 11.72 -0.57
N ARG A 35 -2.53 12.43 0.40
CA ARG A 35 -3.22 13.26 1.42
C ARG A 35 -4.25 12.45 2.22
N LYS A 36 -3.86 11.24 2.61
CA LYS A 36 -4.71 10.27 3.34
C LYS A 36 -4.21 9.91 4.73
N LEU A 37 -3.28 10.69 5.29
CA LEU A 37 -2.80 10.46 6.66
C LEU A 37 -3.94 10.36 7.66
N GLY A 38 -3.85 9.40 8.59
CA GLY A 38 -4.84 9.12 9.62
C GLY A 38 -6.21 8.67 9.10
N LYS A 39 -6.34 8.29 7.82
CA LYS A 39 -7.57 7.67 7.32
C LYS A 39 -7.65 6.20 7.76
N PRO A 40 -8.85 5.70 8.10
CA PRO A 40 -9.02 4.32 8.54
C PRO A 40 -8.52 3.30 7.51
N ASP A 41 -8.02 2.16 7.98
CA ASP A 41 -7.49 1.08 7.13
C ASP A 41 -8.43 0.67 5.98
N PRO A 42 -9.76 0.54 6.18
CA PRO A 42 -10.65 0.24 5.06
C PRO A 42 -10.61 1.26 3.93
N ASP A 43 -10.40 2.54 4.23
CA ASP A 43 -10.30 3.62 3.24
C ASP A 43 -8.96 3.56 2.52
N GLN A 44 -7.87 3.25 3.24
CA GLN A 44 -6.54 3.05 2.67
C GLN A 44 -6.54 1.85 1.70
N LEU A 45 -7.11 0.73 2.13
CA LEU A 45 -7.20 -0.50 1.34
C LEU A 45 -8.07 -0.29 0.09
N ALA A 46 -9.18 0.42 0.22
CA ALA A 46 -10.06 0.76 -0.89
C ALA A 46 -9.38 1.69 -1.91
N LEU A 47 -8.57 2.66 -1.47
CA LEU A 47 -7.79 3.50 -2.37
C LEU A 47 -6.75 2.70 -3.12
N ALA A 48 -5.96 1.88 -2.43
CA ALA A 48 -4.96 1.02 -3.07
C ALA A 48 -5.63 0.12 -4.11
N HIS A 49 -6.75 -0.52 -3.76
CA HIS A 49 -7.50 -1.37 -4.68
C HIS A 49 -8.04 -0.60 -5.89
N GLY A 50 -8.67 0.55 -5.67
CA GLY A 50 -9.25 1.39 -6.72
C GLY A 50 -8.23 1.93 -7.72
N GLU A 51 -6.97 2.09 -7.31
CA GLU A 51 -5.86 2.46 -8.19
C GLU A 51 -5.07 1.24 -8.74
N GLY A 52 -5.49 0.01 -8.42
CA GLY A 52 -4.79 -1.20 -8.87
C GLY A 52 -3.42 -1.41 -8.19
N ARG A 53 -3.17 -0.77 -7.04
CA ARG A 53 -1.91 -0.83 -6.30
C ARG A 53 -1.93 -1.91 -5.23
N VAL A 54 -0.80 -2.58 -5.02
CA VAL A 54 -0.58 -3.45 -3.86
C VAL A 54 -0.36 -2.56 -2.62
N LEU A 55 -1.09 -2.82 -1.53
CA LEU A 55 -0.82 -2.14 -0.27
C LEU A 55 0.47 -2.68 0.34
N PHE A 56 1.41 -1.80 0.70
CA PHE A 56 2.61 -2.15 1.45
C PHE A 56 2.51 -1.56 2.87
N THR A 57 2.43 -2.42 3.88
CA THR A 57 2.22 -2.04 5.27
C THR A 57 2.99 -2.97 6.23
N MET A 58 3.14 -2.51 7.48
CA MET A 58 3.53 -3.31 8.63
C MET A 58 2.38 -3.49 9.65
N ASP A 59 1.20 -2.96 9.34
CA ASP A 59 0.00 -3.09 10.18
C ASP A 59 -0.73 -4.40 9.92
N ALA A 60 -0.84 -5.22 10.96
CA ALA A 60 -1.51 -6.51 10.89
C ALA A 60 -3.04 -6.39 10.75
N ASP A 61 -3.63 -5.21 11.01
CA ASP A 61 -5.06 -4.98 10.82
C ASP A 61 -5.49 -5.15 9.36
N PHE A 62 -4.62 -4.87 8.38
CA PHE A 62 -4.90 -5.17 6.98
C PHE A 62 -4.99 -6.67 6.67
N LEU A 63 -4.28 -7.52 7.43
CA LEU A 63 -4.42 -8.98 7.30
C LEU A 63 -5.78 -9.45 7.81
N ARG A 64 -6.33 -8.78 8.84
CA ARG A 64 -7.72 -9.03 9.30
C ARG A 64 -8.73 -8.60 8.25
N LEU A 65 -8.51 -7.47 7.59
CA LEU A 65 -9.37 -7.02 6.47
C LEU A 65 -9.35 -8.03 5.30
N HIS A 66 -8.17 -8.56 4.94
CA HIS A 66 -8.06 -9.64 3.97
C HIS A 66 -8.84 -10.88 4.41
N ALA A 67 -8.64 -11.35 5.65
CA ALA A 67 -9.36 -12.51 6.19
C ALA A 67 -10.89 -12.32 6.24
N ALA A 68 -11.34 -11.07 6.38
CA ALA A 68 -12.75 -10.69 6.31
C ALA A 68 -13.31 -10.59 4.88
N GLY A 69 -12.51 -10.89 3.85
CA GLY A 69 -12.93 -10.91 2.45
C GLY A 69 -13.05 -9.52 1.81
N ARG A 70 -12.34 -8.52 2.33
CA ARG A 70 -12.28 -7.19 1.68
C ARG A 70 -11.50 -7.28 0.37
N ASP A 71 -12.05 -6.68 -0.68
CA ASP A 71 -11.37 -6.59 -1.97
C ASP A 71 -10.07 -5.78 -1.86
N HIS A 72 -9.01 -6.31 -2.48
CA HIS A 72 -7.73 -5.62 -2.60
C HIS A 72 -6.91 -6.17 -3.76
N SER A 73 -5.99 -5.35 -4.27
CA SER A 73 -5.08 -5.76 -5.36
C SER A 73 -3.84 -6.51 -4.85
N GLY A 74 -3.74 -6.71 -3.54
CA GLY A 74 -2.68 -7.45 -2.86
C GLY A 74 -2.22 -6.72 -1.59
N ILE A 75 -1.60 -7.46 -0.68
CA ILE A 75 -0.96 -6.91 0.52
C ILE A 75 0.48 -7.44 0.58
N ALA A 76 1.45 -6.54 0.52
CA ALA A 76 2.84 -6.80 0.87
C ALA A 76 3.03 -6.43 2.34
N PHE A 77 3.31 -7.43 3.16
CA PHE A 77 3.49 -7.26 4.60
C PHE A 77 4.96 -7.47 4.96
N ALA A 78 5.61 -6.47 5.53
CA ALA A 78 7.00 -6.60 5.98
C ALA A 78 7.29 -5.75 7.22
N PHE A 79 8.24 -6.22 8.02
CA PHE A 79 8.85 -5.49 9.11
C PHE A 79 10.23 -5.04 8.64
N LEU A 80 10.41 -3.74 8.39
CA LEU A 80 11.66 -3.15 7.93
C LEU A 80 12.02 -1.96 8.82
#